data_AF-A0A9X1DRX9-F1
#
_entry.id   AF-A0A9X1DRX9-F1
#
_cell.length_a   1.000
_cell.length_b   1.000
_cell.length_c   1.000
_cell.angle_alpha   90.00
_cell.angle_beta   90.00
_cell.angle_gamma   90.00
#
_symmetry.space_group_name_H-M   'P 1'
#
loop_
_entity.id
_entity.type
_entity.pdbx_description
1 polymer ?
#
loop_
_entity_poly.entity_id
_entity_poly.type
_entity_poly.pdbx_seq_one_letter_code
_entity_poly.pdbx_strand_id
1 'polypeptide(L)' 'MKKKKSKRSSEKSGDLTQAQITQSGNSDVNVHIKINVDVKPIAFAVLYSLLAKEQLTKDEFELALKKLDEY' A
#
# COMPACT_ATOMS: atom_id res chain seq x y z
N MET A 1 -8.32 70.06 34.24
CA MET A 1 -7.17 69.26 34.73
C MET A 1 -7.61 67.82 34.97
N LYS A 2 -6.82 66.85 34.50
CA LYS A 2 -7.03 65.39 34.60
C LYS A 2 -6.90 64.89 36.04
N LYS A 3 -7.59 63.79 36.39
CA LYS A 3 -7.10 62.58 37.11
C LYS A 3 -8.24 61.54 37.17
N LYS A 4 -8.35 60.61 36.21
CA LYS A 4 -7.82 59.22 36.24
C LYS A 4 -8.05 58.47 37.57
N LYS A 5 -9.01 57.54 37.58
CA LYS A 5 -8.97 56.26 38.32
C LYS A 5 -9.40 55.17 37.33
N SER A 6 -8.45 54.66 36.54
CA SER A 6 -7.83 53.35 36.72
C SER A 6 -8.84 52.19 36.78
N LYS A 7 -9.41 51.83 35.63
CA LYS A 7 -9.93 50.46 35.41
C LYS A 7 -8.71 49.58 35.19
N ARG A 8 -8.44 48.68 36.14
CA ARG A 8 -7.31 47.75 36.08
C ARG A 8 -7.42 46.87 34.84
N SER A 9 -6.27 46.74 34.21
CA SER A 9 -5.93 45.99 33.03
C SER A 9 -6.09 44.48 33.23
N SER A 10 -6.73 43.84 32.24
CA SER A 10 -6.43 42.54 31.66
C SER A 10 -5.87 41.45 32.60
N GLU A 11 -6.74 40.56 33.05
CA GLU A 11 -6.38 39.16 33.26
C GLU A 11 -6.37 38.48 31.89
N LYS A 12 -5.19 38.36 31.27
CA LYS A 12 -4.95 37.39 30.19
C LYS A 12 -4.75 36.03 30.87
N SER A 13 -5.82 35.27 31.01
CA SER A 13 -5.78 33.87 31.39
C SER A 13 -5.88 32.99 30.15
N GLY A 14 -5.01 31.99 30.09
CA GLY A 14 -5.27 30.74 29.37
C GLY A 14 -5.15 30.80 27.85
N ASP A 15 -3.93 30.58 27.40
CA ASP A 15 -3.59 29.73 26.25
C ASP A 15 -4.77 28.96 25.63
N LEU A 16 -5.22 29.43 24.46
CA LEU A 16 -5.84 28.60 23.44
C LEU A 16 -5.47 29.22 22.10
N THR A 17 -4.27 28.95 21.61
CA THR A 17 -4.03 28.97 20.16
C THR A 17 -5.07 28.07 19.51
N GLN A 18 -6.14 28.66 18.96
CA GLN A 18 -7.05 27.97 18.07
C GLN A 18 -6.31 27.72 16.75
N ALA A 19 -5.37 26.78 16.76
CA ALA A 19 -4.90 26.13 15.56
C ALA A 19 -6.03 25.21 15.09
N GLN A 20 -6.95 25.74 14.29
CA GLN A 20 -7.88 24.90 13.54
C GLN A 20 -7.09 24.20 12.44
N ILE A 21 -6.57 23.02 12.75
CA ILE A 21 -6.14 22.05 11.75
C ILE A 21 -7.40 21.31 11.30
N THR A 22 -8.23 21.97 10.51
CA THR A 22 -9.51 21.42 10.05
C THR A 22 -9.35 20.46 8.87
N GLN A 23 -8.18 20.44 8.21
CA GLN A 23 -7.95 19.55 7.09
C GLN A 23 -6.45 19.33 6.85
N SER A 24 -5.83 18.39 7.56
CA SER A 24 -4.56 17.81 7.10
C SER A 24 -4.89 16.91 5.90
N GLY A 25 -4.67 17.43 4.69
CA GLY A 25 -5.10 16.84 3.41
C GLY A 25 -4.40 15.54 3.02
N ASN A 26 -4.59 14.46 3.78
CA ASN A 26 -4.25 13.08 3.41
C ASN A 26 -5.48 12.14 3.50
N SER A 27 -6.68 12.69 3.70
CA SER A 27 -7.86 11.94 4.15
C SER A 27 -8.59 11.08 3.12
N ASP A 28 -8.08 10.88 1.91
CA ASP A 28 -8.71 9.93 0.98
C ASP A 28 -7.75 9.46 -0.13
N VAL A 29 -6.62 8.87 0.27
CA VAL A 29 -5.70 8.26 -0.68
C VAL A 29 -6.12 6.81 -0.92
N ASN A 30 -6.99 6.60 -1.92
CA ASN A 30 -7.35 5.28 -2.40
C ASN A 30 -6.31 4.80 -3.43
N VAL A 31 -5.34 4.01 -2.97
CA VAL A 31 -4.30 3.44 -3.85
C VAL A 31 -4.82 2.14 -4.45
N HIS A 32 -5.34 2.19 -5.67
CA HIS A 32 -5.63 0.99 -6.45
C HIS A 32 -4.34 0.39 -7.01
N ILE A 33 -3.76 -0.56 -6.28
CA ILE A 33 -2.59 -1.32 -6.74
C ILE A 33 -3.09 -2.54 -7.50
N LYS A 34 -2.89 -2.55 -8.82
CA LYS A 34 -3.06 -3.77 -9.64
C LYS A 34 -1.75 -4.56 -9.59
N ILE A 35 -1.77 -5.70 -8.90
CA ILE A 35 -0.64 -6.63 -8.85
C ILE A 35 -0.89 -7.69 -9.91
N ASN A 36 -0.08 -7.69 -10.98
CA ASN A 36 -0.02 -8.79 -11.93
C ASN A 36 1.12 -9.72 -11.51
N VAL A 37 0.79 -10.96 -11.14
CA VAL A 37 1.77 -11.99 -10.81
C VAL A 37 1.94 -12.89 -12.03
N ASP A 38 3.12 -12.87 -12.64
CA ASP A 38 3.47 -13.86 -13.67
C ASP A 38 3.84 -15.19 -13.00
N VAL A 39 3.02 -16.21 -13.25
CA VAL A 39 3.18 -17.55 -12.68
C VAL A 39 3.88 -18.53 -13.63
N LYS A 40 4.20 -18.12 -14.87
CA LYS A 40 4.90 -19.00 -15.83
C LYS A 40 6.25 -19.49 -15.29
N PRO A 41 7.12 -18.64 -14.69
CA PRO A 41 8.42 -19.10 -14.22
C PRO A 41 8.33 -20.22 -13.18
N ILE A 42 7.37 -20.13 -12.25
CA ILE A 42 7.19 -21.16 -11.22
C ILE A 42 6.58 -22.44 -11.79
N ALA A 43 5.69 -22.32 -12.78
CA ALA A 43 5.13 -23.49 -13.48
C ALA A 43 6.22 -24.28 -14.23
N PHE A 44 7.13 -23.59 -14.93
CA PHE A 44 8.29 -24.26 -15.55
C PHE A 44 9.15 -24.98 -14.52
N ALA A 45 9.51 -24.30 -13.42
CA ALA A 45 10.32 -24.91 -12.36
C ALA A 45 9.70 -26.19 -11.79
N VAL A 46 8.38 -26.21 -11.61
CA VAL A 46 7.63 -27.40 -11.16
C VAL A 46 7.71 -28.52 -12.19
N LEU A 47 7.45 -28.24 -13.48
CA LEU A 47 7.49 -29.25 -14.53
C LEU A 47 8.87 -29.90 -14.67
N TYR A 48 9.94 -29.09 -14.63
CA TYR A 48 11.32 -29.61 -14.65
C TYR A 48 11.66 -30.43 -13.40
N SER A 49 11.18 -30.02 -12.22
CA SER A 49 11.36 -30.76 -10.97
C SER A 49 10.69 -32.14 -11.03
N LEU A 50 9.48 -32.21 -11.59
CA LEU A 50 8.74 -33.46 -11.77
C LEU A 50 9.42 -34.39 -12.79
N LEU A 51 9.92 -33.86 -13.90
CA LEU A 51 10.69 -34.62 -14.88
C LEU A 51 11.99 -35.18 -14.28
N ALA A 52 12.74 -34.36 -13.54
CA ALA A 52 13.98 -34.77 -12.89
C ALA A 52 13.79 -35.86 -11.82
N LYS A 53 12.58 -35.93 -11.23
CA LYS A 53 12.18 -36.97 -10.28
C LYS A 53 11.55 -38.19 -10.93
N GLU A 54 11.56 -38.27 -12.26
CA GLU A 54 10.92 -39.36 -13.03
C GLU A 54 9.42 -39.50 -12.73
N GLN A 55 8.78 -38.42 -12.25
CA GLN A 55 7.33 -38.38 -11.95
C GLN A 55 6.50 -37.99 -13.18
N LEU A 56 7.15 -37.62 -14.27
CA LEU A 56 6.59 -37.39 -15.59
C LEU A 56 7.43 -38.14 -16.62
N THR A 57 6.74 -38.74 -17.59
CA THR A 57 7.41 -39.17 -18.81
C THR A 57 7.77 -37.96 -19.68
N LYS A 58 8.72 -38.15 -20.60
CA LYS A 58 9.14 -37.07 -21.52
C LYS A 58 7.96 -36.54 -22.36
N ASP A 59 7.10 -37.43 -22.83
CA ASP A 59 5.94 -37.07 -23.65
C ASP A 59 4.90 -36.25 -22.86
N GLU A 60 4.65 -36.63 -21.60
CA GLU A 60 3.76 -35.87 -20.72
C GLU A 60 4.33 -34.49 -20.37
N PHE A 61 5.65 -34.41 -20.17
CA PHE A 61 6.34 -33.14 -19.94
C PHE A 61 6.25 -32.22 -21.16
N GLU A 62 6.52 -32.72 -22.36
CA GLU A 62 6.42 -31.92 -23.60
C GLU A 62 4.99 -31.43 -23.85
N LEU A 63 3.99 -32.28 -23.60
CA LEU A 63 2.58 -31.88 -23.68
C LEU A 63 2.22 -30.80 -22.64
N ALA A 64 2.75 -30.89 -21.42
CA ALA A 64 2.53 -29.90 -20.37
C ALA A 64 3.18 -28.55 -20.69
N LEU A 65 4.39 -28.55 -21.26
CA LEU A 65 5.04 -27.32 -21.72
C LEU A 65 4.23 -26.62 -22.81
N LYS A 66 3.72 -27.37 -23.79
CA LYS A 66 2.89 -26.80 -24.86
C LYS A 66 1.63 -26.13 -24.31
N LYS A 67 0.96 -26.77 -23.35
CA LYS A 67 -0.23 -26.20 -22.69
C LYS A 67 0.09 -24.98 -21.84
N LEU A 68 1.29 -24.91 -21.25
CA LEU A 68 1.73 -23.77 -20.44
C LEU A 68 2.06 -22.54 -21.31
N ASP A 69 2.56 -22.74 -22.52
CA ASP A 69 2.79 -21.65 -23.48
C ASP A 69 1.50 -21.04 -24.02
N GLU A 70 0.43 -21.84 -24.10
CA GLU A 70 -0.92 -21.41 -24.52
C GLU A 70 -1.69 -20.62 -23.44
N TYR A 71 -1.16 -20.55 -22.21
CA TYR A 71 -1.75 -19.85 -21.04
C TYR A 71 -1.30 -18.38 -20.95
#